data_AF-A0A958JV71-F1
#
_entry.id   AF-A0A958JV71-F1
#
_cell.length_a   1.000
_cell.length_b   1.000
_cell.length_c   1.000
_cell.angle_alpha   90.00
_cell.angle_beta   90.00
_cell.angle_gamma   90.00
#
_symmetry.space_group_name_H-M   'P 1'
#
loop_
_entity.id
_entity.type
_entity.pdbx_description
1 polymer ?
#
loop_
_entity_poly.entity_id
_entity_poly.type
_entity_poly.pdbx_seq_one_letter_code
_entity_poly.pdbx_strand_id
1 'polypeptide(L)'
;MESAAVTPTAKEFFSGLVDYAGLFPPAALSLGESIANYRQYLDRADSWILKRFILTTGHFEKLNEALLAPFSDTKILDVSLVSRDLLHDLQVVREKIKLHNGRVEIGAVETVLSLETPPSEILAGNEAALRNFERELNGKEKISLFYEVPLHDGWEKSFSDLVRSIKEEQDHRIVGVKLRCGGVEDHLVPSPARVAFALRTAANVGVPIKFTAGL
;
A
#
# COMPACT_ATOMS: atom_id res chain seq x y z
N MET A 1 2.37 25.61 -25.90
CA MET A 1 3.09 24.34 -25.69
C MET A 1 2.06 23.24 -25.87
N GLU A 2 2.10 22.54 -27.00
CA GLU A 2 1.30 21.32 -27.18
C GLU A 2 1.76 20.30 -26.14
N SER A 3 0.82 19.83 -25.32
CA SER A 3 1.03 18.67 -24.46
C SER A 3 1.39 17.49 -25.36
N ALA A 4 2.58 16.91 -25.18
CA ALA A 4 2.94 15.69 -25.89
C ALA A 4 1.89 14.62 -25.57
N ALA A 5 1.23 14.09 -26.60
CA ALA A 5 0.20 13.08 -26.42
C ALA A 5 0.78 11.84 -25.71
N VAL A 6 0.16 11.43 -24.60
CA VAL A 6 0.56 10.21 -23.87
C VAL A 6 0.28 9.00 -24.75
N THR A 7 1.31 8.20 -25.02
CA THR A 7 1.16 6.98 -25.84
C THR A 7 0.33 5.92 -25.09
N PRO A 8 -0.36 5.02 -25.79
CA PRO A 8 -1.11 3.92 -25.13
C PRO A 8 -0.24 3.07 -24.22
N THR A 9 1.01 2.78 -24.62
CA THR A 9 1.95 1.99 -23.81
C THR A 9 2.38 2.73 -22.54
N ALA A 10 2.66 4.04 -22.63
CA ALA A 10 2.94 4.85 -21.44
C ALA A 10 1.72 4.88 -20.52
N LYS A 11 0.51 5.02 -21.10
CA LYS A 11 -0.73 5.03 -20.33
C LYS A 11 -0.92 3.72 -19.56
N GLU A 12 -0.71 2.58 -20.21
CA GLU A 12 -0.80 1.27 -19.55
C GLU A 12 0.24 1.14 -18.43
N PHE A 13 1.49 1.51 -18.69
CA PHE A 13 2.58 1.38 -17.72
C PHE A 13 2.38 2.25 -16.47
N PHE A 14 1.94 3.50 -16.64
CA PHE A 14 1.75 4.43 -15.52
C PHE A 14 0.38 4.30 -14.85
N SER A 15 -0.54 3.50 -15.41
CA SER A 15 -1.89 3.34 -14.88
C SER A 15 -1.88 2.75 -13.47
N GLY A 16 -2.41 3.49 -12.50
CA GLY A 16 -2.40 3.10 -11.10
C GLY A 16 -0.99 2.87 -10.53
N LEU A 17 0.02 3.55 -11.05
CA LEU A 17 1.39 3.41 -10.56
C LEU A 17 1.59 4.10 -9.21
N VAL A 18 0.84 5.18 -8.94
CA VAL A 18 1.06 6.03 -7.78
C VAL A 18 -0.09 5.87 -6.77
N ASP A 19 0.24 5.37 -5.59
CA ASP A 19 -0.63 5.53 -4.43
C ASP A 19 -0.43 6.93 -3.83
N TYR A 20 -1.52 7.62 -3.52
CA TYR A 20 -1.52 8.98 -3.00
C TYR A 20 -1.27 9.01 -1.49
N ALA A 21 -0.20 9.68 -1.07
CA ALA A 21 0.29 9.70 0.31
C ALA A 21 0.29 11.11 0.94
N GLY A 22 -0.77 11.90 0.75
CA GLY A 22 -0.82 13.29 1.21
C GLY A 22 -0.70 13.51 2.74
N LEU A 23 -0.96 12.46 3.54
CA LEU A 23 -0.81 12.48 5.01
C LEU A 23 0.65 12.45 5.48
N PHE A 24 1.58 12.05 4.63
CA PHE A 24 2.96 11.80 5.01
C PHE A 24 3.85 12.97 4.56
N PRO A 25 5.00 13.20 5.22
CA PRO A 25 5.96 14.21 4.77
C PRO A 25 6.37 13.99 3.30
N PRO A 26 6.66 15.07 2.55
CA PRO A 26 6.72 16.47 3.00
C PRO A 26 5.36 17.19 3.02
N ALA A 27 4.31 16.61 2.43
CA ALA A 27 3.01 17.26 2.34
C ALA A 27 2.34 17.41 3.72
N ALA A 28 2.36 16.33 4.52
CA ALA A 28 1.89 16.30 5.90
C ALA A 28 0.51 16.97 6.12
N LEU A 29 -0.40 16.80 5.16
CA LEU A 29 -1.72 17.41 5.18
C LEU A 29 -2.59 16.81 6.28
N SER A 30 -3.60 17.55 6.75
CA SER A 30 -4.64 16.95 7.56
C SER A 30 -5.42 15.88 6.78
N LEU A 31 -6.09 14.97 7.49
CA LEU A 31 -6.89 13.92 6.84
C LEU A 31 -7.97 14.46 5.91
N GLY A 32 -8.66 15.53 6.32
CA GLY A 32 -9.68 16.18 5.51
C GLY A 32 -9.11 16.80 4.23
N GLU A 33 -8.03 17.58 4.34
CA GLU A 33 -7.36 18.20 3.19
C GLU A 33 -6.79 17.14 2.23
N SER A 34 -6.16 16.09 2.77
CA SER A 34 -5.60 15.01 1.97
C SER A 34 -6.67 14.28 1.16
N ILE A 35 -7.82 13.95 1.77
CA ILE A 35 -8.95 13.30 1.08
C ILE A 35 -9.56 14.23 0.03
N ALA A 36 -9.72 15.53 0.35
CA ALA A 36 -10.25 16.51 -0.58
C ALA A 36 -9.36 16.62 -1.84
N ASN A 37 -8.04 16.72 -1.65
CA ASN A 37 -7.07 16.75 -2.75
C ASN A 37 -7.12 15.46 -3.56
N TYR A 38 -7.12 14.29 -2.92
CA TYR A 38 -7.20 13.00 -3.60
C TYR A 38 -8.43 12.92 -4.51
N ARG A 39 -9.60 13.28 -3.98
CA ARG A 39 -10.85 13.31 -4.77
C ARG A 39 -10.78 14.27 -5.94
N GLN A 40 -10.24 15.48 -5.72
CA GLN A 40 -10.04 16.44 -6.80
C GLN A 40 -9.14 15.86 -7.90
N TYR A 41 -8.09 15.12 -7.54
CA TYR A 41 -7.21 14.46 -8.52
C TYR A 41 -7.91 13.33 -9.27
N LEU A 42 -8.84 12.60 -8.64
CA LEU A 42 -9.64 11.57 -9.33
C LEU A 42 -10.61 12.14 -10.38
N ASP A 43 -10.89 13.44 -10.36
CA ASP A 43 -11.71 14.13 -11.38
C ASP A 43 -10.87 14.75 -12.51
N ARG A 44 -9.54 14.68 -12.42
CA ARG A 44 -8.63 15.19 -13.46
C ARG A 44 -8.44 14.20 -14.60
N ALA A 45 -7.99 14.72 -15.74
CA ALA A 45 -7.71 13.93 -16.94
C ALA A 45 -6.54 12.94 -16.77
N ASP A 46 -5.66 13.18 -15.80
CA ASP A 46 -4.49 12.38 -15.43
C ASP A 46 -4.73 11.46 -14.22
N SER A 47 -5.98 11.36 -13.74
CA SER A 47 -6.37 10.50 -12.61
C SER A 47 -5.99 9.03 -12.78
N TRP A 48 -5.87 8.56 -14.02
CA TRP A 48 -5.47 7.19 -14.36
C TRP A 48 -4.10 6.80 -13.79
N ILE A 49 -3.22 7.74 -13.44
CA ILE A 49 -1.92 7.46 -12.80
C ILE A 49 -2.09 7.04 -11.33
N LEU A 50 -3.13 7.55 -10.67
CA LEU A 50 -3.40 7.31 -9.26
C LEU A 50 -4.08 5.96 -9.05
N LYS A 51 -3.81 5.34 -7.90
CA LYS A 51 -4.42 4.07 -7.52
C LYS A 51 -5.20 4.15 -6.20
N ARG A 52 -4.50 4.24 -5.07
CA ARG A 52 -5.13 4.21 -3.73
C ARG A 52 -4.73 5.38 -2.87
N PHE A 53 -5.55 5.65 -1.85
CA PHE A 53 -5.22 6.59 -0.78
C PHE A 53 -4.46 5.88 0.33
N ILE A 54 -3.23 6.30 0.65
CA ILE A 54 -2.43 5.72 1.72
C ILE A 54 -2.80 6.35 3.05
N LEU A 55 -3.07 5.53 4.06
CA LEU A 55 -3.31 5.98 5.44
C LEU A 55 -2.84 4.94 6.44
N THR A 56 -2.58 5.35 7.69
CA THR A 56 -2.29 4.40 8.78
C THR A 56 -3.57 3.97 9.51
N THR A 57 -3.53 2.85 10.22
CA THR A 57 -4.66 2.37 11.06
C THR A 57 -5.20 3.46 12.01
N GLY A 58 -4.33 4.25 12.64
CA GLY A 58 -4.75 5.37 13.50
C GLY A 58 -5.48 6.51 12.75
N HIS A 59 -5.20 6.72 11.46
CA HIS A 59 -5.98 7.65 10.63
C HIS A 59 -7.31 7.04 10.20
N PHE A 60 -7.37 5.72 9.99
CA PHE A 60 -8.58 5.00 9.60
C PHE A 60 -9.70 5.22 10.63
N GLU A 61 -9.37 5.19 11.93
CA GLU A 61 -10.34 5.44 13.00
C GLU A 61 -11.03 6.81 12.90
N LYS A 62 -10.31 7.82 12.41
CA LYS A 62 -10.77 9.20 12.25
C LYS A 62 -11.48 9.45 10.92
N LEU A 63 -11.52 8.46 10.04
CA LEU A 63 -12.05 8.59 8.69
C LEU A 63 -13.55 8.93 8.68
N ASN A 64 -14.32 8.45 9.67
CA ASN A 64 -15.74 8.79 9.79
C ASN A 64 -15.97 10.29 9.89
N GLU A 65 -15.21 10.98 10.74
CA GLU A 65 -15.33 12.44 10.92
C GLU A 65 -15.00 13.18 9.62
N ALA A 66 -13.95 12.75 8.92
CA ALA A 66 -13.54 13.35 7.65
C ALA A 66 -14.55 13.08 6.51
N LEU A 67 -15.27 11.95 6.56
CA LEU A 67 -16.27 11.56 5.56
C LEU A 67 -17.67 12.14 5.83
N LEU A 68 -17.91 12.78 6.98
CA LEU A 68 -19.17 13.46 7.30
C LEU A 68 -19.31 14.84 6.64
N ALA A 69 -18.22 15.41 6.13
CA ALA A 69 -18.27 16.64 5.34
C ALA A 69 -19.17 16.42 4.09
N PRO A 70 -20.01 17.41 3.72
CA PRO A 70 -20.98 17.28 2.64
C PRO A 70 -20.26 17.22 1.30
N PHE A 71 -19.79 16.03 0.94
CA PHE A 71 -19.32 15.71 -0.38
C PHE A 71 -20.40 14.87 -1.05
N SER A 72 -20.94 15.39 -2.15
CA SER A 72 -21.98 14.75 -2.97
C SER A 72 -21.47 13.58 -3.79
N ASP A 73 -20.24 13.14 -3.56
CA ASP A 73 -19.54 12.22 -4.45
C ASP A 73 -19.68 10.77 -3.96
N THR A 74 -20.18 9.93 -4.85
CA THR A 74 -20.50 8.51 -4.61
C THR A 74 -19.30 7.60 -4.79
N LYS A 75 -18.13 8.16 -5.15
CA LYS A 75 -16.90 7.38 -5.36
C LYS A 75 -16.40 6.76 -4.06
N ILE A 76 -16.18 5.45 -4.12
CA ILE A 76 -15.57 4.66 -3.05
C ILE A 76 -14.13 5.11 -2.87
N LEU A 77 -13.72 5.32 -1.62
CA LEU A 77 -12.33 5.57 -1.26
C LEU A 77 -11.61 4.22 -1.11
N ASP A 78 -10.88 3.80 -2.15
CA ASP A 78 -9.96 2.65 -2.07
C ASP A 78 -8.68 3.05 -1.32
N VAL A 79 -8.40 2.35 -0.21
CA VAL A 79 -7.27 2.65 0.67
C VAL A 79 -6.18 1.59 0.64
N SER A 80 -4.93 2.06 0.74
CA SER A 80 -3.77 1.23 1.10
C SER A 80 -3.45 1.49 2.58
N LEU A 81 -3.76 0.52 3.44
CA LEU A 81 -3.60 0.65 4.88
C LEU A 81 -2.14 0.36 5.28
N VAL A 82 -1.48 1.30 5.96
CA VAL A 82 -0.17 1.08 6.56
C VAL A 82 -0.35 0.60 7.99
N SER A 83 0.09 -0.63 8.24
CA SER A 83 -0.06 -1.35 9.50
C SER A 83 1.31 -1.66 10.10
N ARG A 84 1.42 -1.59 11.44
CA ARG A 84 2.62 -2.07 12.15
C ARG A 84 2.42 -3.46 12.75
N ASP A 85 1.18 -3.78 13.10
CA ASP A 85 0.74 -5.09 13.58
C ASP A 85 -0.55 -5.43 12.83
N LEU A 86 -0.42 -6.21 11.76
CA LEU A 86 -1.55 -6.53 10.88
C LEU A 86 -2.69 -7.21 11.64
N LEU A 87 -2.37 -8.14 12.54
CA LEU A 87 -3.38 -8.93 13.22
C LEU A 87 -4.22 -8.05 14.15
N HIS A 88 -3.56 -7.16 14.88
CA HIS A 88 -4.22 -6.19 15.74
C HIS A 88 -5.01 -5.16 14.92
N ASP A 89 -4.36 -4.57 13.92
CA ASP A 89 -4.93 -3.47 13.14
C ASP A 89 -6.17 -3.91 12.34
N LEU A 90 -6.20 -5.14 11.82
CA LEU A 90 -7.39 -5.68 11.15
C LEU A 90 -8.59 -5.81 12.11
N GLN A 91 -8.37 -6.11 13.39
CA GLN A 91 -9.45 -6.15 14.39
C GLN A 91 -10.04 -4.76 14.62
N VAL A 92 -9.19 -3.73 14.73
CA VAL A 92 -9.61 -2.34 14.90
C VAL A 92 -10.40 -1.86 13.69
N VAL A 93 -9.85 -2.08 12.50
CA VAL A 93 -10.44 -1.67 11.22
C VAL A 93 -11.78 -2.34 10.99
N ARG A 94 -11.95 -3.62 11.36
CA ARG A 94 -13.21 -4.36 11.22
C ARG A 94 -14.38 -3.65 11.89
N GLU A 95 -14.19 -3.13 13.10
CA GLU A 95 -15.28 -2.47 13.83
C GLU A 95 -15.65 -1.13 13.19
N LYS A 96 -14.68 -0.45 12.58
CA LYS A 96 -14.87 0.89 12.02
C LYS A 96 -15.33 0.89 10.57
N ILE A 97 -14.92 -0.08 9.76
CA ILE A 97 -15.24 -0.11 8.32
C ILE A 97 -16.75 -0.22 8.07
N LYS A 98 -17.47 -0.91 8.94
CA LYS A 98 -18.94 -1.01 8.89
C LYS A 98 -19.62 0.35 9.03
N LEU A 99 -19.00 1.30 9.76
CA LEU A 99 -19.51 2.66 9.95
C LEU A 99 -19.38 3.53 8.70
N HIS A 100 -18.54 3.14 7.73
CA HIS A 100 -18.35 3.90 6.50
C HIS A 100 -19.46 3.68 5.46
N ASN A 101 -20.39 2.75 5.70
CA ASN A 101 -21.55 2.46 4.83
C ASN A 101 -21.17 2.21 3.36
N GLY A 102 -20.09 1.43 3.13
CA GLY A 102 -19.62 1.09 1.78
C GLY A 102 -18.92 2.21 1.03
N ARG A 103 -18.61 3.35 1.68
CA ARG A 103 -17.86 4.46 1.07
C ARG A 103 -16.34 4.27 1.07
N VAL A 104 -15.85 3.20 1.71
CA VAL A 104 -14.42 2.92 1.90
C VAL A 104 -14.19 1.44 1.67
N GLU A 105 -13.17 1.13 0.87
CA GLU A 105 -12.69 -0.22 0.60
C GLU A 105 -11.20 -0.30 0.90
N ILE A 106 -10.72 -1.48 1.30
CA ILE A 106 -9.31 -1.73 1.56
C ILE A 106 -8.77 -2.58 0.43
N GLY A 107 -8.17 -1.97 -0.59
CA GLY A 107 -7.57 -2.68 -1.70
C GLY A 107 -6.16 -3.19 -1.40
N ALA A 108 -5.48 -2.65 -0.39
CA ALA A 108 -4.17 -3.12 0.03
C ALA A 108 -3.87 -2.90 1.51
N VAL A 109 -2.98 -3.73 2.06
CA VAL A 109 -2.31 -3.50 3.34
C VAL A 109 -0.80 -3.57 3.15
N GLU A 110 -0.09 -2.66 3.80
CA GLU A 110 1.36 -2.56 3.83
C GLU A 110 1.82 -2.74 5.28
N THR A 111 2.61 -3.77 5.54
CA THR A 111 3.10 -4.08 6.89
C THR A 111 4.61 -4.24 6.90
N VAL A 112 5.22 -4.05 8.06
CA VAL A 112 6.65 -4.29 8.23
C VAL A 112 6.91 -5.78 8.46
N LEU A 113 7.93 -6.33 7.81
CA LEU A 113 8.39 -7.68 8.04
C LEU A 113 9.09 -7.76 9.40
N SER A 114 8.62 -8.65 10.28
CA SER A 114 9.38 -9.03 11.47
C SER A 114 10.60 -9.87 11.07
N LEU A 115 11.77 -9.51 11.59
CA LEU A 115 13.02 -10.26 11.35
C LEU A 115 13.23 -11.38 12.38
N GLU A 116 12.38 -11.45 13.41
CA GLU A 116 12.46 -12.45 14.48
C GLU A 116 11.78 -13.77 14.12
N THR A 117 10.94 -13.78 13.09
CA THR A 117 10.15 -14.93 12.67
C THR A 117 10.42 -15.24 11.19
N PRO A 118 10.48 -16.53 10.78
CA PRO A 118 10.66 -16.88 9.38
C PRO A 118 9.57 -16.24 8.49
N PRO A 119 9.91 -15.71 7.30
CA PRO A 119 8.95 -15.08 6.40
C PRO A 119 7.73 -15.95 6.07
N SER A 120 7.91 -17.26 5.89
CA SER A 120 6.83 -18.21 5.60
C SER A 120 5.76 -18.27 6.71
N GLU A 121 6.16 -18.18 7.98
CA GLU A 121 5.22 -18.19 9.10
C GLU A 121 4.44 -16.87 9.18
N ILE A 122 5.13 -15.75 8.94
CA ILE A 122 4.51 -14.42 8.89
C ILE A 122 3.50 -14.34 7.73
N LEU A 123 3.87 -14.84 6.55
CA LEU A 123 2.99 -14.89 5.37
C LEU A 123 1.73 -15.71 5.67
N ALA A 124 1.89 -16.96 6.10
CA ALA A 124 0.77 -17.84 6.41
C ALA A 124 -0.21 -17.23 7.44
N GLY A 125 0.32 -16.64 8.52
CA GLY A 125 -0.48 -15.99 9.56
C GLY A 125 -1.26 -14.77 9.05
N ASN A 126 -0.57 -13.87 8.34
CA ASN A 126 -1.17 -12.66 7.80
C ASN A 126 -2.21 -12.95 6.71
N GLU A 127 -1.94 -13.92 5.84
CA GLU A 127 -2.90 -14.34 4.83
C GLU A 127 -4.15 -14.97 5.45
N ALA A 128 -4.00 -15.82 6.46
CA ALA A 128 -5.14 -16.38 7.18
C ALA A 128 -6.00 -15.28 7.82
N ALA A 129 -5.37 -14.26 8.40
CA ALA A 129 -6.07 -13.12 8.98
C ALA A 129 -6.83 -12.31 7.92
N LEU A 130 -6.21 -12.01 6.77
CA LEU A 130 -6.86 -11.31 5.68
C LEU A 130 -8.02 -12.12 5.08
N ARG A 131 -7.85 -13.45 4.88
CA ARG A 131 -8.94 -14.32 4.41
C ARG A 131 -10.16 -14.29 5.34
N ASN A 132 -9.93 -14.27 6.65
CA ASN A 132 -11.01 -14.16 7.64
C ASN A 132 -11.67 -12.78 7.57
N PHE A 133 -10.87 -11.72 7.50
CA PHE A 133 -11.36 -10.35 7.37
C PHE A 133 -12.21 -10.14 6.09
N GLU A 134 -11.74 -10.62 4.94
CA GLU A 134 -12.43 -10.55 3.64
C GLU A 134 -13.79 -11.27 3.69
N ARG A 135 -13.83 -12.47 4.29
CA ARG A 135 -15.09 -13.23 4.46
C ARG A 135 -16.11 -12.47 5.29
N GLU A 136 -15.68 -11.81 6.35
CA GLU A 136 -16.58 -11.05 7.23
C GLU A 136 -17.14 -9.79 6.56
N LEU A 137 -16.40 -9.20 5.63
CA LEU A 137 -16.84 -8.03 4.86
C LEU A 137 -17.64 -8.38 3.60
N ASN A 138 -17.90 -9.66 3.32
CA ASN A 138 -18.44 -10.12 2.04
C ASN A 138 -17.63 -9.59 0.84
N GLY A 139 -16.32 -9.42 1.03
CA GLY A 139 -15.43 -8.84 0.02
C GLY A 139 -15.38 -9.69 -1.24
N LYS A 140 -15.55 -9.05 -2.40
CA LYS A 140 -15.46 -9.72 -3.70
C LYS A 140 -14.02 -9.83 -4.21
N GLU A 141 -13.17 -8.88 -3.83
CA GLU A 141 -11.77 -8.81 -4.25
C GLU A 141 -10.82 -9.10 -3.08
N LYS A 142 -9.69 -9.73 -3.40
CA LYS A 142 -8.64 -10.03 -2.43
C LYS A 142 -7.80 -8.79 -2.15
N ILE A 143 -7.59 -8.52 -0.87
CA ILE A 143 -6.75 -7.42 -0.40
C ILE A 143 -5.30 -7.74 -0.75
N SER A 144 -4.62 -6.83 -1.45
CA SER A 144 -3.20 -6.99 -1.75
C SER A 144 -2.36 -6.81 -0.48
N LEU A 145 -1.28 -7.55 -0.31
CA LEU A 145 -0.40 -7.46 0.86
C LEU A 145 1.02 -7.12 0.46
N PHE A 146 1.61 -6.07 1.04
CA PHE A 146 2.98 -5.67 0.78
C PHE A 146 3.80 -5.64 2.05
N TYR A 147 4.98 -6.24 2.00
CA TYR A 147 5.90 -6.31 3.15
C TYR A 147 7.07 -5.35 2.98
N GLU A 148 7.19 -4.39 3.88
CA GLU A 148 8.37 -3.55 4.02
C GLU A 148 9.48 -4.31 4.74
N VAL A 149 10.66 -4.44 4.11
CA VAL A 149 11.84 -5.04 4.75
C VAL A 149 12.69 -3.91 5.34
N PRO A 150 12.77 -3.75 6.67
CA PRO A 150 13.57 -2.70 7.31
C PRO A 150 15.03 -2.78 6.89
N LEU A 151 15.70 -1.66 6.64
CA LEU A 151 17.12 -1.65 6.30
C LEU A 151 17.97 -2.07 7.51
N HIS A 152 18.88 -3.02 7.30
CA HIS A 152 19.79 -3.55 8.32
C HIS A 152 21.00 -4.25 7.67
N ASP A 153 21.93 -4.73 8.49
CA ASP A 153 23.07 -5.54 8.03
C ASP A 153 22.63 -6.96 7.64
N GLY A 154 22.77 -7.31 6.35
CA GLY A 154 22.24 -8.56 5.79
C GLY A 154 20.85 -8.41 5.18
N TRP A 155 20.37 -7.17 5.00
CA TRP A 155 19.10 -6.85 4.35
C TRP A 155 18.85 -7.60 3.03
N GLU A 156 19.87 -7.74 2.17
CA GLU A 156 19.75 -8.42 0.86
C GLU A 156 19.34 -9.90 1.01
N LYS A 157 19.82 -10.56 2.07
CA LYS A 157 19.42 -11.93 2.41
C LYS A 157 17.97 -11.97 2.87
N SER A 158 17.58 -11.12 3.83
CA SER A 158 16.20 -11.05 4.31
C SER A 158 15.21 -10.74 3.18
N PHE A 159 15.58 -9.81 2.29
CA PHE A 159 14.78 -9.47 1.12
C PHE A 159 14.65 -10.65 0.15
N SER A 160 15.75 -11.34 -0.16
CA SER A 160 15.74 -12.51 -1.04
C SER A 160 14.94 -13.67 -0.46
N ASP A 161 15.06 -13.90 0.85
CA ASP A 161 14.32 -14.95 1.56
C ASP A 161 12.81 -14.66 1.54
N LEU A 162 12.41 -13.41 1.79
CA LEU A 162 11.01 -12.99 1.65
C LEU A 162 10.49 -13.16 0.22
N VAL A 163 11.23 -12.70 -0.80
CA VAL A 163 10.82 -12.84 -2.21
C VAL A 163 10.64 -14.31 -2.59
N ARG A 164 11.53 -15.19 -2.11
CA ARG A 164 11.41 -16.63 -2.31
C ARG A 164 10.15 -17.17 -1.64
N SER A 165 9.92 -16.85 -0.38
CA SER A 165 8.73 -17.31 0.34
C SER A 165 7.44 -16.83 -0.33
N ILE A 166 7.35 -15.57 -0.77
CA ILE A 166 6.19 -15.06 -1.52
C ILE A 166 5.95 -15.84 -2.80
N LYS A 167 7.00 -16.29 -3.50
CA LYS A 167 6.84 -17.08 -4.73
C LYS A 167 6.31 -18.49 -4.47
N GLU A 168 6.70 -19.05 -3.34
CA GLU A 168 6.29 -20.39 -2.91
C GLU A 168 4.84 -20.41 -2.40
N GLU A 169 4.32 -19.25 -1.97
CA GLU A 169 2.90 -19.11 -1.61
C GLU A 169 1.98 -19.41 -2.79
N GLN A 170 0.91 -20.17 -2.50
CA GLN A 170 -0.04 -20.66 -3.50
C GLN A 170 -1.35 -19.88 -3.50
N ASP A 171 -1.53 -18.90 -2.60
CA ASP A 171 -2.72 -18.06 -2.61
C ASP A 171 -2.70 -17.15 -3.84
N HIS A 172 -3.84 -17.02 -4.51
CA HIS A 172 -4.02 -16.16 -5.67
C HIS A 172 -4.15 -14.67 -5.28
N ARG A 173 -3.77 -14.27 -4.05
CA ARG A 173 -3.74 -12.84 -3.68
C ARG A 173 -2.45 -12.21 -4.20
N ILE A 174 -2.50 -10.91 -4.46
CA ILE A 174 -1.29 -10.16 -4.79
C ILE A 174 -0.51 -9.95 -3.50
N VAL A 175 0.61 -10.66 -3.35
CA VAL A 175 1.60 -10.43 -2.29
C VAL A 175 2.86 -9.85 -2.92
N GLY A 176 3.41 -8.81 -2.31
CA GLY A 176 4.59 -8.12 -2.81
C GLY A 176 5.52 -7.65 -1.71
N VAL A 177 6.62 -7.07 -2.14
CA VAL A 177 7.62 -6.44 -1.28
C VAL A 177 7.56 -4.93 -1.41
N LYS A 178 7.98 -4.22 -0.37
CA LYS A 178 8.06 -2.77 -0.35
C LYS A 178 9.46 -2.36 0.11
N LEU A 179 10.08 -1.47 -0.64
CA LEU A 179 11.31 -0.82 -0.24
C LEU A 179 11.00 0.62 0.18
N ARG A 180 11.44 0.98 1.39
CA ARG A 180 11.46 2.37 1.81
C ARG A 180 12.55 3.10 1.03
N CYS A 181 12.20 4.20 0.40
CA CYS A 181 13.12 5.08 -0.32
C CYS A 181 13.17 6.50 0.23
N GLY A 182 12.42 6.81 1.29
CA GLY A 182 12.40 8.11 1.92
C GLY A 182 12.39 8.02 3.45
N GLY A 183 12.91 9.05 4.09
CA GLY A 183 13.02 9.16 5.54
C GLY A 183 13.72 10.48 5.91
N VAL A 184 13.61 10.89 7.17
CA VAL A 184 14.29 12.10 7.68
C VAL A 184 15.74 11.83 8.07
N GLU A 185 16.15 10.56 8.11
CA GLU A 185 17.51 10.13 8.45
C GLU A 185 18.15 9.46 7.23
N ASP A 186 19.39 9.83 6.91
CA ASP A 186 20.10 9.37 5.71
C ASP A 186 20.17 7.84 5.58
N HIS A 187 20.28 7.14 6.70
CA HIS A 187 20.37 5.67 6.71
C HIS A 187 19.05 4.96 6.37
N LEU A 188 17.93 5.70 6.31
CA LEU A 188 16.62 5.20 5.87
C LEU A 188 16.46 5.27 4.34
N VAL A 189 17.40 5.91 3.63
CA VAL A 189 17.42 5.99 2.17
C VAL A 189 18.35 4.90 1.62
N PRO A 190 17.86 3.97 0.78
CA PRO A 190 18.68 2.91 0.21
C PRO A 190 19.61 3.47 -0.86
N SER A 191 20.79 2.87 -1.00
CA SER A 191 21.69 3.20 -2.12
C SER A 191 21.09 2.77 -3.46
N PRO A 192 21.49 3.40 -4.58
CA PRO A 192 21.06 2.95 -5.92
C PRO A 192 21.35 1.46 -6.18
N ALA A 193 22.45 0.93 -5.65
CA ALA A 193 22.78 -0.48 -5.74
C ALA A 193 21.74 -1.38 -5.03
N ARG A 194 21.25 -0.99 -3.85
CA ARG A 194 20.19 -1.70 -3.13
C ARG A 194 18.85 -1.61 -3.86
N VAL A 195 18.51 -0.45 -4.44
CA VAL A 195 17.30 -0.30 -5.26
C VAL A 195 17.37 -1.20 -6.50
N ALA A 196 18.49 -1.22 -7.20
CA ALA A 196 18.70 -2.08 -8.37
C ALA A 196 18.65 -3.57 -7.99
N PHE A 197 19.24 -3.95 -6.85
CA PHE A 197 19.13 -5.30 -6.30
C PHE A 197 17.67 -5.68 -6.04
N ALA A 198 16.90 -4.82 -5.35
CA ALA A 198 15.50 -5.06 -5.04
C ALA A 198 14.66 -5.28 -6.30
N LEU A 199 14.78 -4.37 -7.27
CA LEU A 199 14.09 -4.44 -8.55
C LEU A 199 14.41 -5.73 -9.30
N ARG A 200 15.70 -6.06 -9.43
CA ARG A 200 16.14 -7.25 -10.17
C ARG A 200 15.69 -8.54 -9.48
N THR A 201 15.82 -8.62 -8.16
CA THR A 201 15.42 -9.81 -7.39
C THR A 201 13.92 -10.04 -7.49
N ALA A 202 13.10 -9.01 -7.30
CA ALA A 202 11.65 -9.11 -7.41
C ALA A 202 11.20 -9.45 -8.85
N ALA A 203 11.77 -8.77 -9.86
CA ALA A 203 11.44 -8.99 -11.27
C ALA A 203 11.78 -10.40 -11.76
N ASN A 204 12.94 -10.94 -11.37
CA ASN A 204 13.37 -12.29 -11.78
C ASN A 204 12.42 -13.40 -11.30
N VAL A 205 11.67 -13.16 -10.23
CA VAL A 205 10.76 -14.13 -9.61
C VAL A 205 9.28 -13.80 -9.93
N GLY A 206 9.02 -12.60 -10.46
CA GLY A 206 7.68 -12.10 -10.77
C GLY A 206 6.91 -11.64 -9.52
N VAL A 207 7.62 -11.19 -8.48
CA VAL A 207 7.00 -10.66 -7.26
C VAL A 207 6.79 -9.14 -7.42
N PRO A 208 5.56 -8.63 -7.21
CA PRO A 208 5.29 -7.19 -7.20
C PRO A 208 6.16 -6.43 -6.18
N ILE A 209 6.62 -5.25 -6.57
CA ILE A 209 7.40 -4.37 -5.70
C ILE A 209 6.81 -2.97 -5.65
N LYS A 210 6.79 -2.39 -4.46
CA LYS A 210 6.44 -0.99 -4.21
C LYS A 210 7.60 -0.21 -3.62
N PHE A 211 7.56 1.10 -3.81
CA PHE A 211 8.52 2.04 -3.23
C PHE A 211 7.76 3.19 -2.55
N THR A 212 8.27 3.68 -1.42
CA THR A 212 7.79 4.97 -0.92
C THR A 212 8.34 6.09 -1.80
N ALA A 213 7.62 7.21 -1.93
CA ALA A 213 8.18 8.42 -2.52
C ALA A 213 9.43 8.89 -1.73
N GLY A 214 10.40 9.52 -2.41
CA GLY A 214 11.62 10.05 -1.78
C GLY A 214 12.95 9.66 -2.43
N LEU A 215 12.94 8.97 -3.58
CA LEU A 215 14.14 8.79 -4.42
C LEU A 215 14.60 10.11 -5.05
#